data_AF-A0A4Q5MV12-F1
#
_entry.id   AF-A0A4Q5MV12-F1
#
_cell.length_a   1.000
_cell.length_b   1.000
_cell.length_c   1.000
_cell.angle_alpha   90.00
_cell.angle_beta   90.00
_cell.angle_gamma   90.00
#
_symmetry.space_group_name_H-M   'P 1'
#
loop_
_entity.id
_entity.type
_entity.pdbx_description
1 polymer ?
#
loop_
_entity_poly.entity_id
_entity_poly.type
_entity_poly.pdbx_seq_one_letter_code
_entity_poly.pdbx_strand_id
1 'polypeptide(L)'
;MRELFERWVRSGLDRAPGGCLFVKASAELDEQVGPVRAKLARDHRDLYDTIARVFRTGIDAGHFRADADPDQFATDLDGVMLAFYHWHRLLDDELAQTRARRAFEALLLAART
;
A
#
# COMPACT_ATOMS: atom_id res chain seq x y z
N MET A 1 -0.40 0.06 11.97
CA MET A 1 0.39 -0.19 10.75
C MET A 1 0.59 -1.66 10.44
N ARG A 2 1.25 -2.46 11.29
CA ARG A 2 1.49 -3.91 11.04
C ARG A 2 0.24 -4.69 10.67
N GLU A 3 -0.83 -4.53 11.43
CA GLU A 3 -2.12 -5.18 11.16
C GLU A 3 -2.73 -4.78 9.79
N LEU A 4 -2.61 -3.51 9.41
CA LEU A 4 -3.09 -3.03 8.11
C LEU A 4 -2.30 -3.70 6.98
N PHE A 5 -0.98 -3.72 7.10
CA PHE A 5 -0.09 -4.34 6.14
C PHE A 5 -0.36 -5.85 6.00
N GLU A 6 -0.48 -6.60 7.10
CA GLU A 6 -0.75 -8.05 7.05
C GLU A 6 -2.11 -8.37 6.40
N ARG A 7 -3.13 -7.55 6.67
CA ARG A 7 -4.44 -7.69 5.99
C ARG A 7 -4.33 -7.41 4.49
N TRP A 8 -3.52 -6.43 4.10
CA TRP A 8 -3.31 -6.10 2.68
C TRP A 8 -2.53 -7.21 1.95
N VAL A 9 -1.45 -7.72 2.54
CA VAL A 9 -0.71 -8.88 2.02
C VAL A 9 -1.65 -10.08 1.85
N ARG A 10 -2.46 -10.41 2.86
CA ARG A 10 -3.44 -11.51 2.78
C ARG A 10 -4.44 -11.30 1.66
N SER A 11 -5.01 -10.10 1.53
CA SER A 11 -5.90 -9.76 0.41
C SER A 11 -5.22 -9.95 -0.95
N GLY A 12 -3.92 -9.67 -1.04
CA GLY A 12 -3.16 -9.87 -2.26
C GLY A 12 -2.89 -11.33 -2.62
N LEU A 13 -2.73 -12.19 -1.61
CA LEU A 13 -2.59 -13.64 -1.78
C LEU A 13 -3.92 -14.30 -2.18
N ASP A 14 -5.02 -13.92 -1.52
CA ASP A 14 -6.30 -14.65 -1.60
C ASP A 14 -7.04 -14.52 -2.94
N ARG A 15 -6.42 -13.93 -3.98
CA ARG A 15 -7.05 -13.59 -5.29
C ARG A 15 -8.42 -12.91 -5.15
N ALA A 16 -8.72 -12.35 -3.97
CA ALA A 16 -10.02 -11.82 -3.66
C ALA A 16 -10.31 -10.60 -4.55
N PRO A 17 -11.57 -10.38 -4.96
CA PRO A 17 -11.96 -9.19 -5.68
C PRO A 17 -11.66 -7.97 -4.78
N GLY A 18 -10.72 -7.12 -5.18
CA GLY A 18 -10.21 -6.05 -4.33
C GLY A 18 -8.74 -5.74 -4.64
N GLY A 19 -7.80 -6.33 -3.88
CA GLY A 19 -6.38 -5.96 -3.96
C GLY A 19 -5.74 -6.11 -5.36
N CYS A 20 -6.06 -7.17 -6.09
CA CYS A 20 -5.58 -7.34 -7.46
C CYS A 20 -6.30 -6.46 -8.48
N LEU A 21 -7.58 -6.18 -8.26
CA LEU A 21 -8.39 -5.38 -9.16
C LEU A 21 -7.87 -3.95 -9.18
N PHE A 22 -7.54 -3.38 -8.01
CA PHE A 22 -7.00 -2.02 -7.91
C PHE A 22 -5.68 -1.84 -8.67
N VAL A 23 -4.75 -2.79 -8.57
CA VAL A 23 -3.46 -2.70 -9.29
C VAL A 23 -3.62 -2.91 -10.80
N LYS A 24 -4.40 -3.93 -11.22
CA LYS A 24 -4.62 -4.18 -12.65
C LYS A 24 -5.43 -3.09 -13.32
N ALA A 25 -6.53 -2.67 -12.70
CA ALA A 25 -7.41 -1.65 -13.24
C ALA A 25 -6.70 -0.29 -13.30
N SER A 26 -5.74 -0.01 -12.41
CA SER A 26 -4.96 1.23 -12.49
C SER A 26 -4.14 1.31 -13.77
N ALA A 27 -3.45 0.23 -14.16
CA ALA A 27 -2.67 0.21 -15.40
C ALA A 27 -3.52 0.10 -16.68
N GLU A 28 -4.71 -0.49 -16.61
CA GLU A 28 -5.59 -0.65 -17.78
C GLU A 28 -6.49 0.56 -18.03
N LEU A 29 -6.80 1.34 -17.00
CA LEU A 29 -7.79 2.42 -17.05
C LEU A 29 -7.20 3.82 -16.90
N ASP A 30 -5.90 4.00 -16.63
CA ASP A 30 -5.28 5.30 -16.34
C ASP A 30 -5.47 6.35 -17.43
N GLU A 31 -5.30 5.95 -18.70
CA GLU A 31 -5.46 6.78 -19.90
C GLU A 31 -6.92 6.97 -20.31
N GLN A 32 -7.87 6.25 -19.69
CA GLN A 32 -9.27 6.31 -20.07
C GLN A 32 -9.98 7.52 -19.45
N VAL A 33 -10.75 8.23 -20.26
CA VAL A 33 -11.67 9.27 -19.80
C VAL A 33 -13.03 8.64 -19.51
N GLY A 34 -13.46 8.66 -18.25
CA GLY A 34 -14.79 8.15 -17.89
C GLY A 34 -15.06 8.00 -16.39
N PRO A 35 -16.31 7.66 -16.02
CA PRO A 35 -16.74 7.56 -14.62
C PRO A 35 -16.04 6.43 -13.86
N VAL A 36 -15.63 5.35 -14.55
CA VAL A 36 -14.92 4.21 -13.94
C VAL A 36 -13.53 4.63 -13.47
N ARG A 37 -12.73 5.25 -14.33
CA ARG A 37 -11.40 5.81 -13.99
C ARG A 37 -11.49 6.83 -12.86
N ALA A 38 -12.51 7.69 -12.89
CA ALA A 38 -12.74 8.67 -11.82
C ALA A 38 -13.08 8.01 -10.47
N LYS A 39 -13.87 6.93 -10.46
CA LYS A 39 -14.18 6.15 -9.24
C LYS A 39 -12.93 5.45 -8.72
N LEU A 40 -12.17 4.81 -9.60
CA LEU A 40 -10.92 4.13 -9.23
C LEU A 40 -9.92 5.10 -8.59
N ALA A 41 -9.72 6.28 -9.19
CA ALA A 41 -8.84 7.31 -8.64
C ALA A 41 -9.30 7.82 -7.26
N ARG A 42 -10.61 7.94 -7.03
CA ARG A 42 -11.14 8.28 -5.70
C ARG A 42 -10.89 7.19 -4.68
N ASP A 43 -11.13 5.94 -5.04
CA ASP A 43 -10.94 4.80 -4.14
C ASP A 43 -9.47 4.64 -3.71
N HIS A 44 -8.52 4.87 -4.63
CA HIS A 44 -7.09 4.91 -4.31
C HIS A 44 -6.77 6.05 -3.34
N ARG A 45 -7.27 7.26 -3.59
CA ARG A 45 -7.07 8.39 -2.67
C ARG A 45 -7.66 8.12 -1.29
N ASP A 46 -8.88 7.58 -1.22
CA ASP A 46 -9.54 7.25 0.05
C ASP A 46 -8.73 6.20 0.84
N LEU A 47 -8.12 5.23 0.16
CA LEU A 47 -7.20 4.27 0.76
C LEU A 47 -5.95 4.96 1.32
N TYR A 48 -5.27 5.79 0.53
CA TYR A 48 -4.05 6.47 0.96
C TYR A 48 -4.30 7.47 2.08
N ASP A 49 -5.39 8.24 2.00
CA ASP A 49 -5.84 9.14 3.09
C ASP A 49 -6.13 8.36 4.37
N THR A 50 -6.67 7.15 4.26
CA THR A 50 -6.90 6.28 5.41
C THR A 50 -5.59 5.79 6.02
N ILE A 51 -4.62 5.39 5.20
CA ILE A 51 -3.28 4.98 5.65
C ILE A 51 -2.57 6.16 6.34
N ALA A 52 -2.56 7.34 5.71
CA ALA A 52 -1.97 8.56 6.24
C ALA A 52 -2.61 8.94 7.59
N ARG A 53 -3.94 8.87 7.72
CA ARG A 53 -4.64 9.10 9.00
C ARG A 53 -4.21 8.12 10.08
N VAL A 54 -4.15 6.82 9.78
CA VAL A 54 -3.71 5.81 10.76
C VAL A 54 -2.24 6.05 11.15
N PHE A 55 -1.38 6.40 10.19
CA PHE A 55 0.02 6.71 10.49
C PHE A 55 0.16 7.94 11.39
N ARG A 56 -0.62 8.99 11.12
CA ARG A 56 -0.66 10.22 11.95
C ARG A 56 -1.03 9.94 13.40
N THR A 57 -1.99 9.04 13.66
CA THR A 57 -2.29 8.62 15.05
C THR A 57 -1.09 7.97 15.75
N GLY A 58 -0.19 7.33 15.00
CA GLY A 58 1.07 6.82 15.54
C GLY A 58 2.08 7.91 15.87
N ILE A 59 2.11 9.00 15.10
CA ILE A 59 2.90 10.19 15.42
C ILE A 59 2.36 10.84 16.70
N ASP A 60 1.04 11.06 16.79
CA ASP A 60 0.38 11.67 17.94
C ASP A 60 0.61 10.86 19.24
N ALA A 61 0.72 9.53 19.11
CA ALA A 61 1.04 8.62 20.21
C ALA A 61 2.54 8.50 20.54
N GLY A 62 3.42 9.20 19.81
CA GLY A 62 4.87 9.16 20.01
C GLY A 62 5.56 7.88 19.49
N HIS A 63 4.90 7.10 18.64
CA HIS A 63 5.47 5.88 18.05
C HIS A 63 6.36 6.14 16.83
N PHE A 64 6.27 7.33 16.23
CA PHE A 64 7.00 7.78 15.04
C PHE A 64 7.52 9.20 15.27
N ARG A 65 8.47 9.65 14.44
CA ARG A 65 8.99 11.03 14.53
C ARG A 65 7.88 12.05 14.30
N ALA A 66 7.96 13.17 15.02
CA ALA A 66 7.01 14.27 14.91
C ALA A 66 7.00 14.96 13.53
N ASP A 67 8.10 14.86 12.78
CA ASP A 67 8.29 15.46 11.45
C ASP A 67 8.07 14.48 10.29
N ALA A 68 7.68 13.23 10.58
CA ALA A 68 7.41 12.25 9.54
C ALA A 68 6.19 12.67 8.71
N ASP A 69 6.32 12.57 7.37
CA ASP A 69 5.24 12.88 6.43
C ASP A 69 4.30 11.67 6.27
N PRO A 70 3.02 11.75 6.71
CA PRO A 70 2.08 10.64 6.58
C PRO A 70 1.72 10.30 5.13
N ASP A 71 1.72 11.28 4.23
CA ASP A 71 1.35 11.10 2.83
C ASP A 71 2.51 10.44 2.06
N GLN A 72 3.76 10.80 2.42
CA GLN A 72 4.94 10.08 1.94
C GLN A 72 4.94 8.63 2.42
N PHE A 73 4.66 8.37 3.71
CA PHE A 73 4.57 6.99 4.22
C PHE A 73 3.52 6.16 3.47
N ALA A 74 2.34 6.75 3.19
CA ALA A 74 1.29 6.08 2.44
C ALA A 74 1.73 5.70 1.02
N THR A 75 2.47 6.60 0.36
CA THR A 75 3.03 6.39 -0.98
C THR A 75 4.11 5.30 -0.97
N ASP A 76 5.03 5.33 -0.01
CA ASP A 76 6.07 4.31 0.11
C ASP A 76 5.49 2.92 0.40
N LEU A 77 4.46 2.86 1.24
CA LEU A 77 3.73 1.63 1.53
C LEU A 77 3.06 1.08 0.27
N ASP A 78 2.42 1.95 -0.53
CA ASP A 78 1.84 1.56 -1.81
C ASP A 78 2.89 0.99 -2.78
N GLY A 79 4.07 1.63 -2.87
CA GLY A 79 5.20 1.14 -3.65
C GLY A 79 5.65 -0.27 -3.25
N VAL A 80 5.72 -0.56 -1.94
CA VAL A 80 5.99 -1.91 -1.43
C VAL A 80 4.93 -2.90 -1.89
N MET A 81 3.65 -2.52 -1.84
CA MET A 81 2.55 -3.37 -2.25
C MET A 81 2.53 -3.60 -3.76
N LEU A 82 2.74 -2.58 -4.59
CA LEU A 82 2.85 -2.70 -6.03
C LEU A 82 3.97 -3.66 -6.44
N ALA A 83 5.16 -3.52 -5.83
CA ALA A 83 6.26 -4.44 -6.05
C ALA A 83 5.87 -5.86 -5.61
N PHE A 84 5.27 -6.03 -4.44
CA PHE A 84 4.79 -7.34 -3.99
C PHE A 84 3.84 -7.99 -5.01
N TYR A 85 2.85 -7.25 -5.51
CA TYR A 85 1.92 -7.77 -6.51
C TYR A 85 2.62 -8.18 -7.80
N HIS A 86 3.55 -7.38 -8.29
CA HIS A 86 4.32 -7.69 -9.49
C HIS A 86 5.14 -8.97 -9.32
N TRP A 87 5.98 -9.03 -8.29
CA TRP A 87 6.87 -10.17 -8.05
C TRP A 87 6.10 -11.44 -7.69
N HIS A 88 5.03 -11.34 -6.92
CA HIS A 88 4.23 -12.51 -6.56
C HIS A 88 3.36 -13.01 -7.71
N ARG A 89 2.69 -12.13 -8.46
CA ARG A 89 1.65 -12.54 -9.42
C ARG A 89 2.14 -12.72 -10.85
N LEU A 90 3.07 -11.86 -11.28
CA LEU A 90 3.59 -11.93 -12.65
C LEU A 90 4.81 -12.86 -12.71
N LEU A 91 5.72 -12.72 -11.74
CA LEU A 91 6.99 -13.44 -11.74
C LEU A 91 6.96 -14.75 -10.95
N ASP A 92 5.87 -15.03 -10.24
CA ASP A 92 5.70 -16.24 -9.40
C ASP A 92 6.85 -16.44 -8.40
N ASP A 93 7.38 -15.34 -7.84
CA ASP A 93 8.52 -15.38 -6.93
C ASP A 93 8.07 -15.75 -5.51
N GLU A 94 8.49 -16.93 -5.04
CA GLU A 94 8.21 -17.47 -3.70
C GLU A 94 8.69 -16.55 -2.56
N LEU A 95 9.69 -15.71 -2.82
CA LEU A 95 10.26 -14.78 -1.83
C LEU A 95 9.59 -13.40 -1.85
N ALA A 96 8.64 -13.14 -2.75
CA ALA A 96 7.97 -11.84 -2.88
C ALA A 96 7.38 -11.35 -1.55
N GLN A 97 6.69 -12.24 -0.82
CA GLN A 97 6.10 -11.90 0.48
C GLN A 97 7.16 -11.54 1.53
N THR A 98 8.25 -12.30 1.58
CA THR A 98 9.37 -12.06 2.50
C THR A 98 10.03 -10.71 2.23
N ARG A 99 10.25 -10.37 0.94
CA ARG A 99 10.82 -9.08 0.56
C ARG A 99 9.87 -7.91 0.89
N ALA A 100 8.57 -8.08 0.67
CA ALA A 100 7.57 -7.07 1.04
C ALA A 100 7.57 -6.79 2.54
N ARG A 101 7.59 -7.83 3.39
CA ARG A 101 7.71 -7.69 4.85
C ARG A 101 8.97 -6.93 5.24
N ARG A 102 10.12 -7.32 4.68
CA ARG A 102 11.39 -6.66 4.96
C ARG A 102 11.36 -5.17 4.58
N ALA A 103 10.79 -4.83 3.42
CA ALA A 103 10.67 -3.44 2.98
C ALA A 103 9.75 -2.64 3.91
N PHE A 104 8.61 -3.21 4.31
CA PHE A 104 7.70 -2.59 5.27
C PHE A 104 8.36 -2.34 6.64
N GLU A 105 9.12 -3.29 7.16
CA GLU A 105 9.89 -3.09 8.41
C GLU A 105 10.91 -1.96 8.28
N ALA A 106 11.58 -1.86 7.14
CA ALA A 106 12.53 -0.78 6.88
C ALA A 106 11.83 0.59 6.87
N LEU A 107 10.64 0.70 6.26
CA LEU A 107 9.84 1.93 6.30
C LEU A 107 9.43 2.31 7.74
N LEU A 108 8.98 1.34 8.54
CA LEU A 108 8.63 1.60 9.94
C LEU A 108 9.84 2.03 10.77
N LEU A 109 11.01 1.44 10.53
CA LEU A 109 12.25 1.84 11.20
C LEU A 109 12.64 3.26 10.79
N ALA A 110 12.63 3.54 9.49
CA ALA A 110 12.94 4.85 8.94
C ALA A 110 11.94 5.93 9.37
N ALA A 111 10.73 5.58 9.82
CA ALA A 111 9.77 6.51 10.40
C ALA A 111 10.00 6.81 11.90
N ARG A 112 10.89 6.06 12.56
CA ARG A 112 11.17 6.15 14.01
C ARG A 112 12.49 6.83 14.33
N THR A 113 13.50 6.64 13.48
CA THR A 113 14.87 7.11 13.67
C THR A 113 15.07 8.48 13.06
#